data_AF-A0A284VPK2-F1
#
_entry.id   AF-A0A284VPK2-F1
#
_cell.length_a   1.000
_cell.length_b   1.000
_cell.length_c   1.000
_cell.angle_alpha   90.00
_cell.angle_beta   90.00
_cell.angle_gamma   90.00
#
_symmetry.space_group_name_H-M   'P 1'
#
loop_
_entity.id
_entity.type
_entity.pdbx_description
1 polymer ?
#
loop_
_entity_poly.entity_id
_entity_poly.type
_entity_poly.pdbx_seq_one_letter_code
_entity_poly.pdbx_strand_id
1 'polypeptide(L)' 'MKNQRVMVAGGAGFTGSNLAGNLAEQNDAVILDNLSTGRLKTIKEFLKRKVYRDITGLI' A
#
# COMPACT_ATOMS: atom_id res chain seq x y z
N MET A 1 7.75 10.11 9.85
CA MET A 1 8.87 9.58 9.04
C MET A 1 8.85 10.27 7.69
N LYS A 2 10.00 10.64 7.13
CA LYS A 2 10.10 11.31 5.81
C LYS A 2 11.25 10.72 4.99
N ASN A 3 11.11 10.75 3.67
CA ASN A 3 12.13 10.34 2.69
C ASN A 3 12.62 8.90 2.90
N GLN A 4 11.76 8.01 3.39
CA GLN A 4 12.05 6.59 3.55
C GLN A 4 11.36 5.76 2.46
N ARG A 5 11.82 4.52 2.26
CA ARG A 5 11.05 3.48 1.58
C ARG A 5 10.37 2.62 2.64
N VAL A 6 9.04 2.53 2.57
CA VAL A 6 8.23 1.86 3.60
C VAL A 6 7.30 0.83 2.97
N MET A 7 7.37 -0.42 3.42
CA MET A 7 6.43 -1.47 3.02
C MET A 7 5.28 -1.55 4.03
N VAL A 8 4.04 -1.60 3.53
CA VAL A 8 2.83 -1.79 4.32
C VAL A 8 2.19 -3.12 3.93
N ALA A 9 2.36 -4.13 4.79
CA ALA A 9 1.67 -5.41 4.69
C ALA A 9 0.17 -5.22 5.04
N GLY A 10 -0.73 -5.86 4.30
CA GLY A 10 -2.18 -5.66 4.45
C GLY A 10 -2.66 -4.28 4.01
N GLY A 11 -1.90 -3.59 3.14
CA GLY A 11 -2.14 -2.20 2.75
C GLY A 11 -3.40 -1.95 1.91
N ALA A 12 -4.10 -2.99 1.45
CA ALA A 12 -5.40 -2.87 0.77
C ALA A 12 -6.61 -3.11 1.68
N GLY A 13 -6.38 -3.45 2.96
CA GLY A 13 -7.38 -3.49 4.02
C GLY A 13 -7.72 -2.11 4.59
N PHE A 14 -8.70 -2.04 5.51
CA PHE A 14 -9.21 -0.78 6.06
C PHE A 14 -8.14 0.07 6.76
N THR A 15 -7.41 -0.51 7.71
CA THR A 15 -6.35 0.22 8.43
C THR A 15 -5.11 0.42 7.56
N GLY A 16 -4.72 -0.63 6.83
CA GLY A 16 -3.53 -0.62 5.99
C GLY A 16 -3.59 0.43 4.88
N SER A 17 -4.75 0.65 4.25
CA SER A 17 -4.90 1.66 3.20
C SER A 17 -4.76 3.09 3.74
N ASN A 18 -5.32 3.37 4.91
CA ASN A 18 -5.18 4.67 5.56
C ASN A 18 -3.73 4.93 5.94
N LEU A 19 -3.04 3.93 6.51
CA LEU A 19 -1.62 4.04 6.84
C LEU A 19 -0.75 4.26 5.59
N ALA A 20 -0.96 3.45 4.55
CA ALA A 20 -0.22 3.55 3.30
C ALA A 20 -0.43 4.92 2.63
N GLY A 21 -1.67 5.43 2.59
CA GLY A 21 -1.99 6.75 2.06
C GLY A 21 -1.24 7.87 2.78
N ASN A 22 -1.29 7.89 4.12
CA ASN A 22 -0.57 8.88 4.93
C ASN A 22 0.95 8.80 4.75
N LEU A 23 1.52 7.60 4.71
CA LEU A 23 2.96 7.42 4.49
C LEU A 23 3.39 7.90 3.10
N ALA A 24 2.57 7.66 2.07
CA ALA A 24 2.84 8.04 0.69
C ALA A 24 2.89 9.56 0.44
N GLU A 25 2.47 10.39 1.39
CA GLU A 25 2.61 11.85 1.28
C GLU A 25 4.06 12.31 1.32
N GLN A 26 4.92 11.59 2.03
CA GLN A 26 6.30 12.01 2.32
C GLN A 26 7.32 10.87 2.18
N ASN A 27 6.91 9.70 1.70
CA ASN A 27 7.73 8.49 1.59
C ASN A 27 7.41 7.70 0.31
N ASP A 28 8.31 6.82 -0.09
CA ASP A 28 8.08 5.80 -1.14
C ASP A 28 7.39 4.59 -0.51
N ALA A 29 6.05 4.64 -0.44
CA ALA A 29 5.24 3.62 0.20
C ALA A 29 4.89 2.49 -0.78
N VAL A 30 5.15 1.25 -0.37
CA VAL A 30 4.86 0.03 -1.12
C VAL A 30 3.82 -0.79 -0.38
N ILE A 31 2.81 -1.31 -1.07
CA ILE A 31 1.78 -2.18 -0.46
C ILE A 31 2.09 -3.63 -0.78
N LEU A 32 2.05 -4.49 0.23
CA LEU A 32 2.03 -5.93 0.08
C LEU A 32 0.69 -6.46 0.61
N ASP A 33 -0.17 -6.97 -0.26
CA ASP A 33 -1.50 -7.43 0.15
C ASP A 33 -2.01 -8.54 -0.79
N ASN A 34 -2.41 -9.68 -0.21
CA ASN A 34 -2.93 -10.83 -0.95
C ASN A 34 -4.41 -10.71 -1.32
N LEU A 35 -5.07 -9.61 -0.95
CA LEU A 35 -6.48 -9.31 -1.21
C LEU A 35 -7.46 -10.35 -0.64
N SER A 36 -7.07 -11.12 0.37
CA SER A 36 -7.95 -12.07 1.07
C SER A 36 -9.21 -11.40 1.63
N THR A 37 -9.06 -10.17 2.15
CA THR A 37 -10.16 -9.28 2.55
C THR A 37 -9.98 -7.84 2.04
N GLY A 38 -8.77 -7.49 1.59
CA GLY A 38 -8.46 -6.19 1.02
C GLY A 38 -9.19 -5.94 -0.30
N ARG A 39 -9.39 -4.66 -0.66
CA ARG A 39 -10.03 -4.29 -1.91
C ARG A 39 -9.27 -3.17 -2.60
N LEU A 40 -9.15 -3.27 -3.93
CA LEU A 40 -8.49 -2.25 -4.73
C LEU A 40 -9.15 -0.88 -4.63
N LYS A 41 -10.46 -0.85 -4.42
CA LYS A 41 -11.20 0.40 -4.21
C LYS A 41 -10.66 1.20 -3.02
N THR A 42 -10.12 0.53 -2.01
CA THR A 42 -9.60 1.16 -0.78
C THR A 42 -8.28 1.90 -1.03
N ILE A 43 -7.54 1.54 -2.09
CA ILE A 43 -6.25 2.15 -2.43
C ILE A 43 -6.28 2.95 -3.73
N LYS A 44 -7.45 3.04 -4.38
CA LYS A 44 -7.64 3.62 -5.71
C LYS A 44 -7.12 5.05 -5.84
N GLU A 45 -7.25 5.83 -4.79
CA GLU A 45 -6.89 7.25 -4.79
C GLU A 45 -5.38 7.51 -4.85
N PHE A 46 -4.57 6.58 -4.35
CA PHE A 46 -3.12 6.74 -4.26
C PHE A 46 -2.31 5.70 -5.03
N LEU A 47 -2.96 4.78 -5.75
CA LEU A 47 -2.35 3.92 -6.79
C LEU A 47 -1.54 4.71 -7.84
N LYS A 48 -1.79 6.01 -8.00
CA LYS A 48 -1.06 6.88 -8.93
C LYS A 48 0.39 7.17 -8.50
N ARG A 49 0.77 6.85 -7.27
CA ARG A 49 2.14 7.03 -6.73
C ARG A 49 2.74 5.66 -6.42
N LYS A 50 3.57 5.15 -7.35
CA LYS A 50 4.43 3.94 -7.23
C LYS A 50 3.94 2.85 -6.26
N VAL A 51 2.72 2.37 -6.42
CA VAL A 51 2.25 1.19 -5.68
C VAL A 51 2.68 -0.05 -6.44
N TYR A 52 3.70 -0.75 -5.94
CA TYR A 52 3.97 -2.12 -6.37
C TYR A 52 2.87 -3.01 -5.81
N ARG A 53 2.34 -3.88 -6.68
CA ARG A 53 1.20 -4.73 -6.39
C ARG A 53 1.65 -6.15 -6.66
N ASP A 54 2.19 -6.84 -5.66
CA ASP A 54 2.43 -8.27 -5.78
C ASP A 54 1.15 -9.02 -5.40
N ILE A 55 0.60 -9.73 -6.37
CA ILE A 55 -0.66 -10.46 -6.28
C ILE A 55 -0.39 -11.98 -6.17
N THR A 56 0.87 -12.40 -6.00
CA THR A 56 1.24 -13.79 -6.31
C THR A 56 2.20 -14.49 -5.35
N GLY A 57 2.75 -13.82 -4.33
CA GLY A 57 3.54 -14.49 -3.30
C GLY A 57 4.91 -14.98 -3.79
N LEU A 58 5.60 -14.17 -4.59
CA LEU A 58 6.95 -14.46 -5.09
C LEU A 58 7.81 -13.19 -5.05
N ILE A 59 8.20 -12.80 -3.84
CA ILE A 59 9.49 -12.12 -3.54
C ILE A 59 9.89 -12.41 -2.10
#